data_AF-A0A0G1WUW8-F1
#
_entry.id   AF-A0A0G1WUW8-F1
#
_cell.length_a   1.000
_cell.length_b   1.000
_cell.length_c   1.000
_cell.angle_alpha   90.00
_cell.angle_beta   90.00
_cell.angle_gamma   90.00
#
_symmetry.space_group_name_H-M   'P 1'
#
loop_
_entity.id
_entity.type
_entity.pdbx_description
1 polymer ?
#
loop_
_entity_poly.entity_id
_entity_poly.type
_entity_poly.pdbx_seq_one_letter_code
_entity_poly.pdbx_strand_id
1 'polypeptide(L)'
;MPEKILKIQEVLQAISAKGTASRVVFSSGAFDLFHYGHFHALKKAARLGNVLVVQIDGNELVRKRKGNDRPCLDEALRAEMVSSLEFVDFGENQKMGICY
;
A
#
# COMPACT_ATOMS: atom_id res chain seq x y z
N MET A 1 4.25 -5.70 17.02
CA MET A 1 4.78 -5.77 15.63
C MET A 1 5.06 -4.34 15.20
N PRO A 2 6.17 -4.04 14.49
CA PRO A 2 6.46 -2.67 14.09
C PRO A 2 5.35 -2.13 13.18
N GLU A 3 5.02 -0.85 13.34
CA GLU A 3 4.03 -0.15 12.54
C GLU A 3 4.53 -0.08 11.08
N LYS A 4 3.80 -0.73 10.17
CA LYS A 4 4.14 -0.81 8.75
C LYS A 4 3.52 0.31 7.92
N ILE A 5 2.63 1.11 8.52
CA ILE A 5 1.97 2.23 7.86
C ILE A 5 2.87 3.45 8.04
N LEU A 6 3.47 3.92 6.96
CA LEU A 6 4.48 4.98 6.98
C LEU A 6 4.11 6.09 5.99
N LYS A 7 4.59 7.30 6.24
CA LYS A 7 4.59 8.38 5.24
C LYS A 7 5.63 8.09 4.19
N ILE A 8 5.42 8.61 2.98
CA ILE A 8 6.35 8.43 1.87
C ILE A 8 7.82 8.78 2.21
N GLN A 9 8.04 9.82 3.02
CA GLN A 9 9.39 10.21 3.44
C GLN A 9 10.07 9.14 4.31
N GLU A 10 9.31 8.52 5.21
CA GLU A 10 9.79 7.45 6.09
C GLU A 10 10.04 6.17 5.28
N VAL A 11 9.20 5.88 4.28
CA VAL A 11 9.42 4.78 3.33
C VAL A 11 10.72 4.98 2.55
N LEU A 12 10.97 6.19 2.03
CA LEU A 12 12.20 6.51 1.30
C LEU A 12 13.44 6.39 2.19
N GLN A 13 13.37 6.84 3.44
CA GLN A 13 14.44 6.67 4.41
C GLN A 13 14.71 5.19 4.71
N ALA A 14 13.66 4.39 4.92
CA ALA A 14 13.77 2.97 5.22
C ALA A 14 14.34 2.18 4.02
N ILE A 15 13.94 2.51 2.79
CA ILE A 15 14.51 1.95 1.56
C ILE A 15 16.00 2.31 1.44
N SER A 16 16.34 3.59 1.67
CA SER A 16 17.73 4.06 1.58
C SER A 16 18.64 3.36 2.59
N ALA A 17 18.14 3.07 3.79
CA ALA A 17 18.85 2.34 4.83
C ALA A 17 19.12 0.86 4.48
N LYS A 18 18.32 0.25 3.58
CA LYS A 18 18.53 -1.14 3.10
C LYS A 18 19.67 -1.27 2.05
N GLY A 19 20.29 -0.15 1.65
CA GLY A 19 21.42 -0.14 0.71
C GLY A 19 21.04 -0.19 -0.77
N THR A 20 22.01 0.09 -1.65
CA THR A 20 21.83 0.34 -3.10
C THR A 20 21.47 -0.89 -3.94
N ALA A 21 21.45 -2.09 -3.36
CA ALA A 21 21.18 -3.35 -4.07
C ALA A 21 19.73 -3.85 -3.94
N SER A 22 18.86 -3.15 -3.23
CA SER A 22 17.48 -3.60 -3.01
C SER A 22 16.57 -3.26 -4.19
N ARG A 23 16.01 -4.27 -4.87
CA ARG A 23 14.96 -4.06 -5.87
C ARG A 23 13.63 -3.77 -5.16
N VAL A 24 13.13 -2.55 -5.31
CA VAL A 24 11.84 -2.14 -4.74
C VAL A 24 10.72 -2.41 -5.74
N VAL A 25 9.66 -3.04 -5.27
CA VAL A 25 8.40 -3.25 -6.01
C VAL A 25 7.36 -2.33 -5.40
N PHE A 26 6.63 -1.64 -6.27
CA PHE A 26 5.55 -0.74 -5.87
C PHE A 26 4.21 -1.25 -6.41
N SER A 27 3.17 -1.18 -5.59
CA SER A 27 1.80 -1.45 -5.98
C SER A 27 0.87 -0.42 -5.35
N SER A 28 -0.18 -0.01 -6.05
CA SER A 28 -1.21 0.88 -5.52
C SER A 28 -2.61 0.33 -5.78
N GLY A 29 -3.55 0.74 -4.94
CA GLY A 29 -4.95 0.40 -5.18
C GLY A 29 -5.89 0.80 -4.05
N ALA A 30 -7.18 0.64 -4.33
CA ALA A 30 -8.22 0.90 -3.34
C ALA A 30 -8.24 -0.17 -2.24
N PHE A 31 -8.02 -1.45 -2.56
CA PHE A 31 -8.08 -2.56 -1.59
C PHE A 31 -9.35 -2.55 -0.71
N ASP A 32 -10.48 -2.16 -1.28
CA ASP A 32 -11.75 -1.95 -0.58
C ASP A 32 -12.27 -3.23 0.09
N LEU A 33 -12.96 -4.09 -0.66
CA LEU A 33 -13.32 -5.43 -0.17
C LEU A 33 -12.12 -6.35 -0.41
N PHE A 34 -11.14 -6.32 0.50
CA PHE A 34 -9.93 -7.14 0.37
C PHE A 34 -10.29 -8.63 0.30
N HIS A 35 -9.75 -9.33 -0.71
CA HIS A 35 -10.10 -10.71 -1.02
C HIS A 35 -8.92 -11.44 -1.66
N TYR A 36 -9.06 -12.75 -1.90
CA TYR A 36 -8.00 -13.62 -2.42
C TYR A 36 -7.28 -13.06 -3.66
N GLY A 37 -8.01 -12.46 -4.60
CA GLY A 37 -7.40 -11.80 -5.77
C GLY A 37 -6.33 -10.76 -5.43
N HIS A 38 -6.61 -9.84 -4.48
CA HIS A 38 -5.64 -8.85 -4.03
C HIS A 38 -4.46 -9.50 -3.31
N PHE A 39 -4.74 -10.43 -2.40
CA PHE A 39 -3.71 -11.19 -1.69
C PHE A 39 -2.74 -11.87 -2.66
N HIS A 40 -3.28 -12.58 -3.65
CA HIS A 40 -2.47 -13.32 -4.62
C HIS A 40 -1.67 -12.39 -5.54
N ALA A 41 -2.26 -11.26 -5.94
CA ALA A 41 -1.57 -10.24 -6.73
C ALA A 41 -0.40 -9.63 -5.96
N LEU A 42 -0.61 -9.20 -4.71
CA LEU A 42 0.44 -8.65 -3.86
C LEU A 42 1.52 -9.69 -3.52
N LYS A 43 1.12 -10.96 -3.28
CA LYS A 43 2.07 -12.05 -3.05
C LYS A 43 2.94 -12.34 -4.27
N LYS A 44 2.39 -12.22 -5.49
CA LYS A 44 3.17 -12.29 -6.72
C LYS A 44 4.10 -11.09 -6.88
N ALA A 45 3.61 -9.89 -6.59
CA ALA A 45 4.41 -8.66 -6.66
C ALA A 45 5.61 -8.72 -5.70
N ALA A 46 5.42 -9.18 -4.46
CA ALA A 46 6.48 -9.33 -3.47
C ALA A 46 7.64 -10.22 -3.96
N ARG A 47 7.41 -11.17 -4.87
CA ARG A 47 8.44 -12.05 -5.43
C ARG A 47 9.30 -11.39 -6.52
N LEU A 48 8.91 -10.22 -7.01
CA LEU A 48 9.63 -9.52 -8.08
C LEU A 48 10.81 -8.69 -7.56
N GLY A 49 10.93 -8.52 -6.25
CA GLY A 49 12.00 -7.75 -5.62
C GLY A 49 12.23 -8.11 -4.17
N ASN A 50 12.91 -7.23 -3.46
CA ASN A 50 13.33 -7.39 -2.07
C ASN A 50 12.48 -6.60 -1.08
N VAL A 51 11.77 -5.58 -1.58
CA VAL A 51 10.91 -4.70 -0.78
C VAL A 51 9.61 -4.49 -1.55
N LEU A 52 8.47 -4.76 -0.93
CA LEU A 52 7.16 -4.39 -1.46
C LEU A 52 6.58 -3.19 -0.70
N VAL A 53 6.40 -2.09 -1.42
CA VAL A 53 5.67 -0.90 -0.96
C VAL A 53 4.27 -0.95 -1.55
N VAL A 54 3.24 -0.82 -0.71
CA VAL A 54 1.84 -0.78 -1.14
C VAL A 54 1.20 0.53 -0.73
N GLN A 55 0.79 1.34 -1.72
CA GLN A 55 0.03 2.55 -1.50
C GLN A 55 -1.48 2.25 -1.49
N ILE A 56 -2.17 2.82 -0.51
CA ILE A 56 -3.61 2.71 -0.35
C ILE A 56 -4.27 3.99 -0.84
N ASP A 57 -5.17 3.87 -1.81
CA ASP A 57 -5.90 5.01 -2.33
C ASP A 57 -6.79 5.61 -1.24
N GLY A 58 -6.70 6.93 -1.02
CA GLY A 58 -7.55 7.63 -0.08
C GLY A 58 -9.04 7.58 -0.43
N ASN A 59 -9.90 7.76 0.56
CA ASN A 59 -11.35 7.63 0.39
C ASN A 59 -11.93 8.54 -0.69
N GLU A 60 -11.45 9.78 -0.77
CA GLU A 60 -11.90 10.76 -1.77
C GLU A 60 -11.51 10.34 -3.19
N LEU A 61 -10.29 9.82 -3.37
CA LEU A 61 -9.83 9.32 -4.65
C LEU A 61 -10.66 8.11 -5.10
N VAL A 62 -10.96 7.21 -4.17
CA VAL A 62 -11.81 6.04 -4.46
C VAL A 62 -13.23 6.49 -4.82
N ARG A 63 -13.83 7.43 -4.08
CA ARG A 63 -15.15 8.01 -4.41
C ARG A 63 -15.15 8.63 -5.82
N LYS A 64 -14.15 9.45 -6.12
CA LYS A 64 -14.01 10.10 -7.43
C LYS A 64 -13.91 9.10 -8.58
N ARG A 65 -13.23 7.97 -8.37
CA ARG A 65 -12.98 6.95 -9.42
C ARG A 65 -14.08 5.90 -9.53
N LYS A 66 -14.74 5.53 -8.43
CA LYS A 66 -15.67 4.38 -8.37
C LYS A 66 -17.11 4.75 -8.01
N GLY A 67 -17.38 6.04 -7.79
CA GLY A 67 -18.68 6.55 -7.38
C GLY A 67 -18.78 6.78 -5.87
N ASN A 68 -19.77 7.58 -5.47
CA ASN A 68 -19.93 8.03 -4.08
C ASN A 68 -20.19 6.89 -3.08
N ASP A 69 -20.70 5.76 -3.55
CA ASP A 69 -20.98 4.57 -2.72
C ASP A 69 -19.71 3.74 -2.41
N ARG A 70 -18.54 4.20 -2.86
CA ARG A 70 -17.24 3.56 -2.64
C ARG A 70 -16.24 4.54 -2.03
N PRO A 71 -15.33 4.11 -1.15
CA PRO A 71 -15.11 2.73 -0.71
C PRO A 71 -16.14 2.27 0.34
N CYS A 72 -16.36 0.97 0.43
CA CYS A 72 -17.16 0.37 1.51
C CYS A 72 -16.42 0.43 2.86
N LEU A 73 -15.09 0.32 2.83
CA LEU A 73 -14.24 0.38 4.02
C LEU A 73 -13.37 1.64 4.00
N ASP A 74 -13.20 2.25 5.17
CA ASP A 74 -12.35 3.44 5.35
C ASP A 74 -10.88 3.16 4.99
N GLU A 75 -10.16 4.18 4.53
CA GLU A 75 -8.73 4.11 4.19
C GLU A 75 -7.86 3.56 5.31
N ALA A 76 -8.14 3.90 6.56
CA ALA A 76 -7.38 3.40 7.70
C ALA A 76 -7.50 1.87 7.82
N LEU A 77 -8.73 1.35 7.71
CA LEU A 77 -8.99 -0.10 7.81
C LEU A 77 -8.39 -0.85 6.61
N ARG A 78 -8.47 -0.26 5.41
CA ARG A 78 -7.87 -0.84 4.20
C ARG A 78 -6.35 -0.92 4.31
N ALA A 79 -5.72 0.11 4.87
CA ALA A 79 -4.29 0.10 5.13
C ALA A 79 -3.88 -0.88 6.21
N GLU A 80 -4.67 -1.03 7.28
CA GLU A 80 -4.42 -2.02 8.32
C GLU A 80 -4.47 -3.45 7.73
N MET A 81 -5.51 -3.77 6.94
CA MET A 81 -5.63 -5.08 6.30
C MET A 81 -4.44 -5.39 5.39
N VAL A 82 -4.04 -4.44 4.53
CA VAL A 82 -2.92 -4.65 3.60
C VAL A 82 -1.58 -4.72 4.32
N SER A 83 -1.35 -3.86 5.31
CA SER A 83 -0.09 -3.83 6.07
C SER A 83 0.06 -5.03 7.01
N SER A 84 -1.04 -5.69 7.41
CA SER A 84 -1.00 -6.93 8.19
C SER A 84 -0.36 -8.11 7.43
N LEU A 85 -0.24 -8.02 6.10
CA LEU A 85 0.38 -9.05 5.29
C LEU A 85 1.89 -9.11 5.57
N GLU A 86 2.40 -10.31 5.84
CA GLU A 86 3.80 -10.53 6.19
C GLU A 86 4.77 -10.01 5.13
N PHE A 87 4.45 -10.25 3.85
CA PHE A 87 5.26 -9.90 2.68
C PHE A 87 5.08 -8.46 2.18
N VAL A 88 4.31 -7.63 2.90
CA VAL A 88 4.24 -6.18 2.67
C VAL A 88 5.21 -5.52 3.66
N ASP A 89 6.23 -4.85 3.14
CA ASP A 89 7.23 -4.16 3.96
C ASP A 89 6.68 -2.82 4.49
N PHE A 90 6.02 -2.05 3.61
CA PHE A 90 5.48 -0.72 3.94
C PHE A 90 4.11 -0.48 3.29
N GLY A 91 3.14 -0.02 4.09
CA GLY A 91 1.86 0.51 3.63
C GLY A 91 1.85 2.04 3.67
N GLU A 92 1.37 2.71 2.64
CA GLU A 92 1.28 4.18 2.60
C GLU A 92 -0.20 4.60 2.60
N ASN A 93 -0.57 5.50 3.52
CA ASN A 93 -1.91 6.08 3.63
C ASN A 93 -1.90 7.49 3.02
N GLN A 94 -2.44 7.62 1.82
CA GLN A 94 -2.43 8.89 1.11
C GLN A 94 -3.54 9.83 1.61
N LYS A 95 -3.24 10.69 2.59
CA LYS A 95 -4.03 11.91 2.83
C LYS A 95 -3.62 12.97 1.80
N MET A 96 -4.40 13.06 0.73
CA MET A 96 -4.51 14.19 -0.20
C MET A 96 -3.18 14.71 -0.79
N GLY A 97 -2.91 14.34 -2.05
CA GLY A 97 -1.94 15.02 -2.91
C GLY A 97 -0.64 14.25 -3.11
N ILE A 98 -0.55 13.55 -4.24
CA ILE A 98 0.50 13.59 -5.26
C ILE A 98 0.12 12.48 -6.26
N CYS A 99 -0.24 12.90 -7.48
CA CYS A 99 -0.27 12.02 -8.64
C CYS A 99 1.18 11.87 -9.12
N TYR A 100 1.66 10.63 -9.26
CA TYR A 100 2.68 10.31 -10.26
C TYR A 100 1.99 9.89 -11.54
#